data_AF-B6YU56-F1
#
_entry.id   AF-B6YU56-F1
#
_cell.length_a   1.000
_cell.length_b   1.000
_cell.length_c   1.000
_cell.angle_alpha   90.00
_cell.angle_beta   90.00
_cell.angle_gamma   90.00
#
_symmetry.space_group_name_H-M   'P 1'
#
loop_
_entity.id
_entity.type
_entity.pdbx_description
1 polymer ?
#
loop_
_entity_poly.entity_id
_entity_poly.type
_entity_poly.pdbx_seq_one_letter_code
_entity_poly.pdbx_strand_id
1 'polypeptide(L)'
;MELLSLQCESSNIEDCISNILSKSRKLLSSKSGFISSSKIALTFGAFMNLTVTLLIDPRSNMLKGLLAEYSTGRNKEDAINKTLEKINRFLPRDAQVVNFEIGTYTTPVTRRTYAVGVVVYNAPLEKKSFTELTIKERRELLAGVLESFNYNPKVLNISEIARMFGVSRDSIYYDIEQILKERKINR
;
A
#
# COMPACT_ATOMS: atom_id res chain seq x y z
N MET A 1 7.86 3.97 15.30
CA MET A 1 6.65 4.60 14.74
C MET A 1 7.05 5.94 14.17
N GLU A 2 6.43 6.37 13.08
CA GLU A 2 6.76 7.63 12.40
C GLU A 2 5.48 8.38 12.02
N LEU A 3 5.44 9.68 12.23
CA LEU A 3 4.31 10.53 11.85
C LEU A 3 4.62 11.28 10.55
N LEU A 4 3.72 11.22 9.59
CA LEU A 4 3.85 11.85 8.27
C LEU A 4 2.68 12.79 8.04
N SER A 5 2.92 13.88 7.31
CA SER A 5 1.86 14.79 6.86
C SER A 5 2.00 15.06 5.37
N LEU A 6 0.89 14.96 4.66
CA LEU A 6 0.75 15.24 3.24
C LEU A 6 -0.30 16.34 3.09
N GLN A 7 0.01 17.38 2.32
CA GLN A 7 -0.92 18.48 2.09
C GLN A 7 -0.93 18.92 0.62
N CYS A 8 -2.12 19.24 0.12
CA CYS A 8 -2.33 19.99 -1.11
C CYS A 8 -3.32 21.12 -0.90
N GLU A 9 -3.13 22.18 -1.67
CA GLU A 9 -4.09 23.26 -1.84
C GLU A 9 -4.16 23.61 -3.32
N SER A 10 -5.37 23.76 -3.88
CA SER A 10 -5.57 24.18 -5.26
C SER A 10 -6.97 24.75 -5.48
N SER A 11 -7.10 25.65 -6.46
CA SER A 11 -8.39 26.13 -6.95
C SER A 11 -9.08 25.11 -7.86
N ASN A 12 -8.35 24.10 -8.32
CA ASN A 12 -8.84 23.01 -9.14
C ASN A 12 -8.76 21.68 -8.36
N ILE A 13 -9.89 21.01 -8.23
CA ILE A 13 -10.04 19.74 -7.51
C ILE A 13 -9.13 18.66 -8.12
N GLU A 14 -9.06 18.58 -9.45
CA GLU A 14 -8.26 17.57 -10.15
C GLU A 14 -6.77 17.76 -9.89
N ASP A 15 -6.31 19.00 -9.88
CA ASP A 15 -4.91 19.34 -9.59
C ASP A 15 -4.55 19.01 -8.14
N CYS A 16 -5.41 19.31 -7.16
CA CYS A 16 -5.16 18.95 -5.77
C CYS A 16 -5.08 17.42 -5.60
N ILE A 17 -6.03 16.68 -6.17
CA ILE A 17 -6.07 15.22 -6.10
C ILE A 17 -4.83 14.59 -6.76
N SER A 18 -4.46 15.05 -7.95
CA SER A 18 -3.25 14.54 -8.64
C SER A 18 -1.98 14.81 -7.84
N ASN A 19 -1.88 15.99 -7.23
CA ASN A 19 -0.74 16.40 -6.41
C ASN A 19 -0.64 15.56 -5.12
N ILE A 20 -1.74 15.39 -4.38
CA ILE A 20 -1.72 14.58 -3.15
C ILE A 20 -1.41 13.11 -3.45
N LEU A 21 -1.95 12.56 -4.55
CA LEU A 21 -1.71 11.17 -4.96
C LEU A 21 -0.24 10.95 -5.33
N SER A 22 0.35 11.84 -6.13
CA SER A 22 1.77 11.75 -6.49
C SER A 22 2.70 11.87 -5.27
N LYS A 23 2.44 12.84 -4.37
CA LYS A 23 3.17 12.98 -3.10
C LYS A 23 3.05 11.72 -2.23
N SER A 24 1.84 11.19 -2.09
CA SER A 24 1.58 10.00 -1.29
C SER A 24 2.33 8.77 -1.83
N ARG A 25 2.30 8.54 -3.15
CA ARG A 25 3.00 7.41 -3.78
C ARG A 25 4.50 7.49 -3.54
N LYS A 26 5.10 8.66 -3.73
CA LYS A 26 6.55 8.86 -3.52
C LYS A 26 6.96 8.65 -2.06
N LEU A 27 6.14 9.14 -1.12
CA LEU A 27 6.46 9.06 0.31
C LEU A 27 6.20 7.66 0.88
N LEU A 28 5.11 7.00 0.50
CA LEU A 28 4.71 5.71 1.06
C LEU A 28 5.42 4.52 0.43
N SER A 29 5.82 4.59 -0.85
CA SER A 29 6.52 3.49 -1.53
C SER A 29 7.91 3.22 -0.96
N SER A 30 8.56 4.24 -0.42
CA SER A 30 9.92 4.15 0.16
C SER A 30 9.92 3.74 1.64
N LYS A 31 8.75 3.61 2.27
CA LYS A 31 8.64 3.36 3.71
C LYS A 31 8.10 1.96 4.01
N SER A 32 8.86 1.21 4.80
CA SER A 32 8.38 -0.04 5.41
C SER A 32 7.36 0.25 6.52
N GLY A 33 6.49 -0.71 6.80
CA GLY A 33 5.48 -0.60 7.85
C GLY A 33 4.05 -0.70 7.33
N PHE A 34 3.08 -0.39 8.20
CA PHE A 34 1.68 -0.20 7.85
C PHE A 34 1.16 1.11 8.47
N ILE A 35 0.08 1.66 7.92
CA ILE A 35 -0.58 2.84 8.49
C ILE A 35 -1.44 2.37 9.65
N SER A 36 -1.04 2.67 10.88
CA SER A 36 -1.79 2.26 12.09
C SER A 36 -2.92 3.21 12.45
N SER A 37 -2.78 4.49 12.09
CA SER A 37 -3.81 5.51 12.27
C SER A 37 -3.62 6.62 11.23
N SER A 38 -4.69 7.33 10.93
CA SER A 38 -4.64 8.51 10.08
C SER A 38 -5.70 9.54 10.45
N LYS A 39 -5.45 10.78 10.06
CA LYS A 39 -6.39 11.89 10.16
C LYS A 39 -6.46 12.59 8.81
N ILE A 40 -7.68 12.69 8.26
CA ILE A 40 -7.95 13.40 7.02
C ILE A 40 -8.67 14.70 7.38
N ALA A 41 -8.24 15.82 6.80
CA ALA A 41 -8.93 17.09 6.88
C ALA A 41 -9.14 17.60 5.46
N LEU A 42 -10.40 17.72 5.06
CA LEU A 42 -10.82 18.16 3.74
C LEU A 42 -11.71 19.37 3.89
N THR A 43 -11.32 20.48 3.27
CA THR A 43 -12.07 21.75 3.35
C THR A 43 -12.22 22.38 1.98
N PHE A 44 -13.32 23.10 1.80
CA PHE A 44 -13.63 23.84 0.57
C PHE A 44 -13.89 25.30 0.93
N GLY A 45 -13.12 26.20 0.32
CA GLY A 45 -13.33 27.64 0.36
C GLY A 45 -13.07 28.23 -1.02
N ALA A 46 -12.31 29.33 -1.09
CA ALA A 46 -11.77 29.82 -2.36
C ALA A 46 -10.85 28.79 -3.04
N PHE A 47 -10.19 27.96 -2.22
CA PHE A 47 -9.38 26.83 -2.63
C PHE A 47 -9.88 25.56 -1.94
N MET A 48 -9.63 24.40 -2.55
CA MET A 48 -9.73 23.11 -1.90
C MET A 48 -8.43 22.86 -1.16
N ASN A 49 -8.53 22.51 0.13
CA ASN A 49 -7.37 22.13 0.94
C ASN A 49 -7.60 20.72 1.49
N LEU A 50 -6.62 19.85 1.25
CA LEU A 50 -6.63 18.47 1.72
C LEU A 50 -5.32 18.20 2.47
N THR A 51 -5.47 17.85 3.74
CA THR A 51 -4.37 17.43 4.61
C THR A 51 -4.63 16.00 5.07
N VAL A 52 -3.61 15.15 4.94
CA VAL A 52 -3.64 13.76 5.42
C VAL A 52 -2.43 13.52 6.32
N THR A 53 -2.69 13.25 7.58
CA THR A 53 -1.67 12.86 8.57
C THR A 53 -1.73 11.36 8.79
N LEU A 54 -0.58 10.69 8.76
CA LEU A 54 -0.45 9.23 8.84
C LEU A 54 0.51 8.86 9.97
N LEU A 55 0.17 7.83 10.75
CA LEU A 55 1.08 7.19 11.69
C LEU A 55 1.53 5.84 11.10
N ILE A 56 2.82 5.72 10.81
CA ILE A 56 3.44 4.50 10.29
C ILE A 56 4.01 3.69 11.43
N ASP A 57 3.63 2.42 11.47
CA ASP A 57 4.10 1.44 12.43
C ASP A 57 4.99 0.40 11.72
N PRO A 58 6.24 0.20 12.19
CA PRO A 58 7.18 -0.71 11.55
C PRO A 58 6.95 -2.21 11.87
N ARG A 59 5.99 -2.57 12.73
CA ARG A 59 5.80 -3.96 13.19
C ARG A 59 5.46 -4.97 12.08
N SER A 60 4.87 -4.52 10.98
CA SER A 60 4.57 -5.36 9.82
C SER A 60 4.62 -4.53 8.55
N ASN A 61 4.89 -5.14 7.39
CA ASN A 61 4.93 -4.41 6.13
C ASN A 61 3.69 -4.69 5.29
N MET A 62 3.04 -3.62 4.84
CA MET A 62 1.86 -3.67 3.99
C MET A 62 2.01 -2.70 2.82
N LEU A 63 1.29 -2.98 1.72
CA LEU A 63 1.09 -1.99 0.68
C LEU A 63 0.24 -0.87 1.29
N LYS A 64 0.80 0.32 1.39
CA LYS A 64 0.13 1.49 1.97
C LYS A 64 -0.26 2.43 0.85
N GLY A 65 -1.46 2.99 0.91
CA GLY A 65 -1.89 3.91 -0.13
C GLY A 65 -2.90 4.92 0.33
N LEU A 66 -3.02 5.94 -0.51
CA LEU A 66 -4.06 6.96 -0.48
C LEU A 66 -4.77 6.90 -1.83
N LEU A 67 -6.09 6.80 -1.81
CA LEU A 67 -6.95 7.00 -2.96
C LEU A 67 -7.72 8.29 -2.75
N ALA A 68 -7.88 9.07 -3.81
CA ALA A 68 -8.68 10.28 -3.79
C ALA A 68 -9.34 10.41 -5.16
N GLU A 69 -10.65 10.58 -5.16
CA GLU A 69 -11.46 10.67 -6.38
C GLU A 69 -12.50 11.76 -6.23
N TYR A 70 -12.94 12.29 -7.36
CA TYR A 70 -14.03 13.26 -7.39
C TYR A 70 -15.03 12.97 -8.50
N SER A 71 -16.27 13.40 -8.26
CA SER A 71 -17.35 13.35 -9.24
C SER A 71 -18.26 14.55 -9.09
N THR A 72 -19.04 14.79 -10.15
CA THR A 72 -20.10 15.80 -10.14
C THR A 72 -21.46 15.11 -10.24
N GLY A 73 -22.46 15.69 -9.58
CA GLY A 73 -23.80 15.15 -9.54
C GLY A 73 -24.87 16.22 -9.64
N ARG A 74 -26.11 15.78 -9.88
CA ARG A 74 -27.30 16.64 -9.89
C ARG A 74 -27.61 17.19 -8.49
N ASN A 75 -27.28 16.43 -7.46
CA ASN A 75 -27.39 16.79 -6.06
C ASN A 75 -26.19 16.19 -5.27
N LYS A 76 -26.13 16.44 -3.97
CA LYS A 76 -25.03 15.97 -3.10
C LYS A 76 -24.94 14.45 -3.08
N GLU A 77 -26.07 13.76 -2.93
CA GLU A 77 -26.13 12.31 -2.84
C GLU A 77 -25.65 11.63 -4.13
N ASP A 78 -26.12 12.08 -5.29
CA ASP A 78 -25.69 11.60 -6.60
C ASP A 78 -24.18 11.81 -6.81
N ALA A 79 -23.65 12.97 -6.41
CA ALA A 79 -22.23 13.24 -6.50
C ALA A 79 -21.41 12.30 -5.59
N ILE A 80 -21.85 12.08 -4.35
CA ILE A 80 -21.20 11.18 -3.39
C ILE A 80 -21.19 9.75 -3.92
N ASN A 81 -22.35 9.24 -4.37
CA ASN A 81 -22.47 7.86 -4.87
C ASN A 81 -21.55 7.60 -6.06
N LYS A 82 -21.49 8.53 -7.02
CA LYS A 82 -20.56 8.44 -8.16
C LYS A 82 -19.10 8.43 -7.73
N THR A 83 -18.74 9.25 -6.74
CA THR A 83 -17.39 9.28 -6.18
C THR A 83 -17.05 7.97 -5.47
N LEU A 84 -17.97 7.44 -4.65
CA LEU A 84 -17.79 6.16 -3.98
C LEU A 84 -17.67 4.99 -4.97
N GLU A 85 -18.45 4.98 -6.04
CA GLU A 85 -18.31 3.99 -7.11
C GLU A 85 -16.91 4.01 -7.72
N LYS A 86 -16.34 5.20 -8.01
CA LYS A 86 -14.97 5.31 -8.51
C LYS A 86 -13.96 4.76 -7.50
N ILE A 87 -14.06 5.18 -6.24
CA ILE A 87 -13.16 4.73 -5.17
C ILE A 87 -13.20 3.20 -5.04
N ASN A 88 -14.40 2.61 -4.99
CA ASN A 88 -14.58 1.17 -4.85
C ASN A 88 -14.01 0.37 -6.04
N ARG A 89 -13.97 0.95 -7.25
CA ARG A 89 -13.33 0.31 -8.41
C ARG A 89 -11.81 0.28 -8.32
N PHE A 90 -11.20 1.27 -7.65
CA PHE A 90 -9.75 1.40 -7.53
C PHE A 90 -9.17 0.87 -6.21
N LEU A 91 -10.02 0.63 -5.20
CA LEU A 91 -9.60 0.07 -3.94
C LEU A 91 -9.12 -1.38 -4.15
N PRO A 92 -7.89 -1.74 -3.73
CA PRO A 92 -7.40 -3.10 -3.91
C PRO A 92 -8.29 -4.13 -3.22
N ARG A 93 -8.33 -5.35 -3.79
CA ARG A 93 -8.95 -6.49 -3.11
C ARG A 93 -8.22 -6.73 -1.79
N ASP A 94 -8.99 -7.01 -0.73
CA ASP A 94 -8.50 -7.20 0.63
C ASP A 94 -7.83 -5.97 1.28
N ALA A 95 -8.07 -4.77 0.74
CA ALA A 95 -7.64 -3.55 1.39
C ALA A 95 -8.38 -3.34 2.73
N GLN A 96 -7.60 -3.06 3.77
CA GLN A 96 -8.07 -2.54 5.04
C GLN A 96 -8.11 -1.01 4.98
N VAL A 97 -9.32 -0.44 4.96
CA VAL A 97 -9.52 1.00 5.08
C VAL A 97 -9.18 1.44 6.51
N VAL A 98 -8.22 2.35 6.64
CA VAL A 98 -7.77 2.92 7.91
C VAL A 98 -8.58 4.15 8.27
N ASN A 99 -8.85 5.01 7.29
CA ASN A 99 -9.69 6.18 7.45
C ASN A 99 -10.23 6.62 6.08
N PHE A 100 -11.34 7.33 6.07
CA PHE A 100 -11.94 7.90 4.88
C PHE A 100 -12.63 9.21 5.22
N GLU A 101 -12.72 10.11 4.25
CA GLU A 101 -13.45 11.38 4.37
C GLU A 101 -14.15 11.68 3.06
N ILE A 102 -15.37 12.23 3.14
CA ILE A 102 -16.12 12.66 1.96
C ILE A 102 -16.56 14.09 2.17
N GLY A 103 -16.12 14.96 1.27
CA GLY A 103 -16.44 16.36 1.28
C GLY A 103 -17.22 16.75 0.04
N THR A 104 -18.23 17.60 0.19
CA THR A 104 -19.02 18.11 -0.94
C THR A 104 -18.91 19.62 -1.05
N TYR A 105 -18.84 20.12 -2.28
CA TYR A 105 -18.85 21.54 -2.58
C TYR A 105 -19.83 21.84 -3.72
N THR A 106 -20.72 22.79 -3.50
CA THR A 106 -21.63 23.28 -4.53
C THR A 106 -21.17 24.66 -4.95
N THR A 107 -20.79 24.78 -6.22
CA THR A 107 -20.34 26.04 -6.81
C THR A 107 -21.47 27.09 -6.77
N PRO A 108 -21.24 28.31 -6.26
CA PRO A 108 -22.29 29.31 -6.13
C PRO A 108 -22.91 29.74 -7.46
N VAL A 109 -22.07 29.85 -8.51
CA VAL A 109 -22.48 30.38 -9.82
C VAL A 109 -23.16 29.31 -10.68
N THR A 110 -22.49 28.17 -10.89
CA THR A 110 -23.01 27.13 -11.79
C THR A 110 -23.94 26.14 -11.09
N ARG A 111 -24.07 26.22 -9.75
CA ARG A 111 -24.84 25.29 -8.89
C ARG A 111 -24.46 23.82 -9.07
N ARG A 112 -23.30 23.55 -9.67
CA ARG A 112 -22.80 22.19 -9.85
C ARG A 112 -22.26 21.68 -8.53
N THR A 113 -22.73 20.51 -8.13
CA THR A 113 -22.30 19.85 -6.89
C THR A 113 -21.19 18.86 -7.20
N TYR A 114 -20.07 19.03 -6.50
CA TYR A 114 -18.90 18.18 -6.51
C TYR A 114 -18.85 17.40 -5.20
N ALA A 115 -18.42 16.15 -5.29
CA ALA A 115 -18.04 15.35 -4.13
C ALA A 115 -16.61 14.87 -4.32
N VAL A 116 -15.78 15.03 -3.31
CA VAL A 116 -14.42 14.51 -3.23
C VAL A 116 -14.38 13.48 -2.11
N GLY A 117 -13.90 12.29 -2.41
CA GLY A 117 -13.72 11.23 -1.43
C GLY A 117 -12.23 10.88 -1.34
N VAL A 118 -11.76 10.69 -0.12
CA VAL A 118 -10.37 10.33 0.17
C VAL A 118 -10.39 9.09 1.06
N VAL A 119 -9.59 8.08 0.72
CA VAL A 119 -9.45 6.83 1.46
C VAL A 119 -7.99 6.56 1.71
N VAL A 120 -7.65 6.31 2.97
CA VAL A 120 -6.34 5.80 3.39
C VAL A 120 -6.49 4.31 3.68
N TYR A 121 -5.64 3.49 3.09
CA TYR A 121 -5.74 2.05 3.21
C TYR A 121 -4.38 1.38 3.38
N ASN A 122 -4.41 0.20 4.00
CA ASN A 122 -3.38 -0.81 3.88
C ASN A 122 -3.92 -1.96 3.03
N ALA A 123 -3.08 -2.62 2.26
CA ALA A 123 -3.41 -3.88 1.61
C ALA A 123 -2.27 -4.87 1.90
N PRO A 124 -2.56 -6.19 1.89
CA PRO A 124 -1.51 -7.18 1.86
C PRO A 124 -0.54 -6.83 0.73
N LEU A 125 0.77 -6.91 0.98
CA LEU A 125 1.71 -6.95 -0.13
C LEU A 125 1.27 -8.11 -1.01
N GLU A 126 1.08 -7.89 -2.32
CA GLU A 126 0.80 -8.96 -3.26
C GLU A 126 1.82 -10.06 -3.01
N LYS A 127 1.38 -11.15 -2.37
CA LYS A 127 2.21 -12.33 -2.23
C LYS A 127 2.20 -12.94 -3.61
N LYS A 128 3.25 -12.70 -4.40
CA LYS A 128 3.59 -13.59 -5.50
C LYS A 128 3.41 -15.00 -4.98
N SER A 129 2.72 -15.85 -5.74
CA SER A 129 2.65 -17.26 -5.37
C SER A 129 4.08 -17.76 -5.14
N PHE A 130 4.30 -18.64 -4.17
CA PHE A 130 5.63 -19.21 -3.96
C PHE A 130 6.18 -19.86 -5.25
N THR A 131 5.28 -20.30 -6.14
CA THR A 131 5.60 -20.85 -7.46
C THR A 131 6.05 -19.82 -8.50
N GLU A 132 5.77 -18.53 -8.28
CA GLU A 132 6.10 -17.42 -9.19
C GLU A 132 7.38 -16.69 -8.76
N LEU A 133 7.97 -17.08 -7.64
CA LEU A 133 9.20 -16.48 -7.15
C LEU A 133 10.39 -16.90 -8.02
N THR A 134 11.21 -15.93 -8.38
CA THR A 134 12.49 -16.17 -9.02
C THR A 134 13.44 -16.93 -8.08
N ILE A 135 14.49 -17.55 -8.63
CA ILE A 135 15.52 -18.25 -7.83
C ILE A 135 16.12 -17.31 -6.78
N LYS A 136 16.33 -16.03 -7.12
CA LYS A 136 16.88 -15.03 -6.21
C LYS A 136 15.93 -14.75 -5.03
N GLU A 137 14.67 -14.46 -5.32
CA GLU A 137 13.65 -14.18 -4.29
C GLU A 137 13.42 -15.40 -3.37
N ARG A 138 13.44 -16.61 -3.94
CA ARG A 138 13.37 -17.86 -3.16
C ARG A 138 14.56 -18.01 -2.22
N ARG A 139 15.79 -17.73 -2.68
CA ARG A 139 17.00 -17.79 -1.84
C ARG A 139 16.98 -16.76 -0.73
N GLU A 140 16.52 -15.53 -1.01
CA GLU A 140 16.39 -14.48 0.01
C GLU A 140 15.42 -14.92 1.13
N LEU A 141 14.27 -15.50 0.77
CA LEU A 141 13.33 -16.05 1.75
C LEU A 141 13.94 -17.20 2.56
N LEU A 142 14.58 -18.16 1.89
CA LEU A 142 15.24 -19.28 2.57
C LEU A 142 16.36 -18.80 3.49
N ALA A 143 17.13 -17.79 3.08
CA ALA A 143 18.21 -17.21 3.87
C ALA A 143 17.69 -16.55 5.16
N GLY A 144 16.59 -15.79 5.08
CA GLY A 144 15.99 -15.17 6.27
C GLY A 144 15.44 -16.19 7.27
N VAL A 145 14.83 -17.29 6.79
CA VAL A 145 14.41 -18.39 7.66
C VAL A 145 15.63 -19.08 8.27
N LEU A 146 16.64 -19.40 7.48
CA LEU A 146 17.87 -20.02 7.96
C LEU A 146 18.56 -19.16 9.01
N GLU A 147 18.67 -17.85 8.80
CA GLU A 147 19.26 -16.89 9.75
C GLU A 147 18.60 -16.98 11.13
N SER A 148 17.27 -17.08 11.17
CA SER A 148 16.50 -17.25 12.41
C SER A 148 16.85 -18.51 13.20
N PHE A 149 17.43 -19.52 12.53
CA PHE A 149 17.89 -20.78 13.13
C PHE A 149 19.43 -20.92 13.05
N ASN A 150 20.17 -19.82 13.10
CA ASN A 150 21.65 -19.80 13.05
C ASN A 150 22.22 -20.53 11.81
N TYR A 151 21.49 -20.49 10.70
CA TYR A 151 21.77 -21.17 9.44
C TYR A 151 21.90 -22.69 9.56
N ASN A 152 21.12 -23.31 10.43
CA ASN A 152 21.03 -24.77 10.51
C ASN A 152 19.99 -25.30 9.51
N PRO A 153 20.38 -25.89 8.36
CA PRO A 153 19.43 -26.38 7.37
C PRO A 153 18.63 -27.60 7.82
N LYS A 154 19.08 -28.31 8.87
CA LYS A 154 18.39 -29.51 9.38
C LYS A 154 17.03 -29.22 10.01
N VAL A 155 16.75 -27.96 10.32
CA VAL A 155 15.45 -27.53 10.87
C VAL A 155 14.36 -27.40 9.79
N LEU A 156 14.74 -27.47 8.52
CA LEU A 156 13.83 -27.26 7.40
C LEU A 156 13.28 -28.58 6.85
N ASN A 157 11.97 -28.64 6.64
CA ASN A 157 11.35 -29.73 5.89
C ASN A 157 11.48 -29.47 4.38
N ILE A 158 12.55 -30.00 3.78
CA ILE A 158 12.89 -29.79 2.37
C ILE A 158 11.78 -30.26 1.42
N SER A 159 11.08 -31.35 1.76
CA SER A 159 10.01 -31.90 0.93
C SER A 159 8.82 -30.96 0.85
N GLU A 160 8.41 -30.37 1.98
CA GLU A 160 7.28 -29.45 2.01
C GLU A 160 7.64 -28.10 1.37
N ILE A 161 8.86 -27.62 1.61
CA ILE A 161 9.40 -26.41 0.99
C ILE A 161 9.41 -26.55 -0.54
N ALA A 162 9.93 -27.67 -1.06
CA ALA A 162 9.94 -27.95 -2.49
C ALA A 162 8.52 -27.91 -3.10
N ARG A 163 7.54 -28.51 -2.40
CA ARG A 163 6.13 -28.47 -2.79
C ARG A 163 5.56 -27.05 -2.79
N MET A 164 5.83 -26.26 -1.75
CA MET A 164 5.35 -24.87 -1.65
C MET A 164 5.88 -24.00 -2.79
N PHE A 165 7.17 -24.12 -3.12
CA PHE A 165 7.81 -23.37 -4.20
C PHE A 165 7.56 -23.97 -5.60
N GLY A 166 6.89 -25.13 -5.71
CA GLY A 166 6.66 -25.81 -6.98
C GLY A 166 7.95 -26.27 -7.69
N VAL A 167 9.00 -26.59 -6.93
CA VAL A 167 10.31 -27.02 -7.47
C VAL A 167 10.72 -28.39 -6.94
N SER A 168 11.82 -28.94 -7.47
CA SER A 168 12.37 -30.20 -6.96
C SER A 168 13.09 -30.01 -5.63
N ARG A 169 13.19 -31.08 -4.85
CA ARG A 169 14.00 -31.10 -3.61
C ARG A 169 15.46 -30.73 -3.89
N ASP A 170 15.99 -31.17 -5.02
CA ASP A 170 17.38 -30.89 -5.43
C ASP A 170 17.61 -29.39 -5.67
N SER A 171 16.62 -28.68 -6.22
CA SER A 171 16.70 -27.21 -6.35
C SER A 171 16.80 -26.53 -4.98
N ILE A 172 16.03 -27.00 -3.99
CA ILE A 172 16.10 -26.45 -2.63
C ILE A 172 17.44 -26.78 -1.96
N TYR A 173 17.95 -28.00 -2.13
CA TYR A 173 19.29 -28.36 -1.64
C TYR A 173 20.37 -27.46 -2.23
N TYR A 174 20.33 -27.23 -3.54
CA TYR A 174 21.28 -26.36 -4.23
C TYR A 174 21.19 -24.91 -3.73
N ASP A 175 19.98 -24.38 -3.54
CA ASP A 175 19.79 -23.03 -3.02
C ASP A 175 20.33 -22.85 -1.61
N ILE A 176 20.08 -23.81 -0.71
CA ILE A 176 20.65 -23.82 0.64
C ILE A 176 22.18 -23.87 0.58
N GLU A 177 22.74 -24.71 -0.29
CA GLU A 177 24.19 -24.80 -0.46
C GLU A 177 24.80 -23.45 -0.90
N GLN A 178 24.16 -22.75 -1.85
CA GLN A 178 24.61 -21.43 -2.30
C GLN A 178 24.55 -20.40 -1.18
N ILE A 179 23.44 -20.34 -0.42
CA ILE A 179 23.29 -19.43 0.72
C ILE A 179 24.42 -19.67 1.76
N LEU A 180 24.74 -20.93 2.04
CA LEU A 180 25.80 -21.29 2.99
C LEU A 180 27.20 -20.96 2.45
N LYS A 181 27.44 -21.08 1.14
CA LYS A 181 28.69 -20.69 0.48
C LYS A 181 28.89 -19.18 0.53
N GLU A 182 27.88 -18.41 0.13
CA GLU A 182 27.90 -16.94 0.13
C GLU A 182 28.16 -16.38 1.54
N ARG A 183 27.58 -16.98 2.58
CA ARG A 183 27.86 -16.60 3.98
C ARG A 183 29.31 -16.83 4.39
N LYS A 184 29.92 -17.95 3.99
CA LYS A 184 31.33 -18.25 4.33
C LYS A 184 32.31 -17.27 3.69
N ILE A 185 31.97 -16.71 2.54
CA ILE A 185 32.80 -15.74 1.82
C ILE A 185 32.71 -14.35 2.48
N ASN A 186 31.55 -14.02 3.06
CA ASN A 186 31.28 -12.72 3.68
C ASN A 186 31.60 -12.66 5.19
N ARG A 187 32.31 -13.66 5.74
CA ARG A 187 32.82 -13.72 7.11
C ARG A 187 34.33 -13.56 7.10
#